data_AF-A0A2P9F7L9-F1
#
_entry.id   AF-A0A2P9F7L9-F1
#
_cell.length_a   1.000
_cell.length_b   1.000
_cell.length_c   1.000
_cell.angle_alpha   90.00
_cell.angle_beta   90.00
_cell.angle_gamma   90.00
#
_symmetry.space_group_name_H-M   'P 1'
#
loop_
_entity.id
_entity.type
_entity.pdbx_description
1 polymer ?
#
loop_
_entity_poly.entity_id
_entity_poly.type
_entity_poly.pdbx_seq_one_letter_code
_entity_poly.pdbx_strand_id
1 'polypeptide(L)'
;MLHTKGPAALRVRWTGGALWIGAWDADPEPPGPPGSPGGPHAEAGRGLALVRARANTWGWQPSSRFGQSGKYVWCELPCDLAAA
;
A
#
# COMPACT_ATOMS: atom_id res chain seq x y z
N MET A 1 -12.52 5.42 -12.05
CA MET A 1 -11.32 4.60 -11.78
C MET A 1 -10.10 5.52 -11.72
N LEU A 2 -9.65 5.86 -10.51
CA LEU A 2 -8.44 6.65 -10.31
C LEU A 2 -7.26 5.68 -10.31
N HIS A 3 -6.76 5.36 -11.49
CA HIS A 3 -5.50 4.63 -11.62
C HIS A 3 -4.48 5.61 -12.18
N THR A 4 -3.30 5.59 -11.56
CA THR A 4 -2.16 6.45 -11.86
C THR A 4 -1.91 6.50 -13.36
N LYS A 5 -1.82 7.69 -13.96
CA LYS A 5 -1.57 7.88 -15.40
C LYS A 5 -0.10 7.64 -15.80
N GLY A 6 0.71 7.12 -14.90
CA GLY A 6 2.17 7.04 -15.03
C GLY A 6 2.72 5.68 -14.58
N PRO A 7 4.05 5.49 -14.69
CA PRO A 7 4.71 4.27 -14.26
C PRO A 7 4.42 3.98 -12.79
N ALA A 8 4.23 2.70 -12.49
CA ALA A 8 4.07 2.19 -11.13
C ALA A 8 5.06 1.04 -10.92
N ALA A 9 5.53 0.85 -9.69
CA ALA A 9 6.41 -0.26 -9.35
C ALA A 9 5.91 -0.96 -8.08
N LEU A 10 5.85 -2.29 -8.12
CA LEU A 10 5.54 -3.12 -6.98
C LEU A 10 6.80 -3.85 -6.52
N ARG A 11 7.06 -3.84 -5.21
CA ARG A 11 8.12 -4.62 -4.56
C ARG A 11 7.49 -5.54 -3.55
N VAL A 12 7.82 -6.82 -3.65
CA VAL A 12 7.44 -7.84 -2.68
C VAL A 12 8.72 -8.45 -2.11
N ARG A 13 8.82 -8.53 -0.79
CA ARG A 13 9.96 -9.15 -0.10
C ARG A 13 9.47 -9.96 1.08
N TRP A 14 9.97 -11.18 1.21
CA TRP A 14 9.83 -11.96 2.43
C TRP A 14 11.08 -11.79 3.28
N THR A 15 10.93 -11.41 4.54
CA THR A 15 12.06 -11.29 5.47
C THR A 15 11.58 -11.36 6.92
N GLY A 16 12.34 -12.02 7.79
CA GLY A 16 12.05 -12.03 9.24
C GLY A 16 10.68 -12.57 9.63
N GLY A 17 10.10 -13.49 8.86
CA GLY A 17 8.76 -14.02 9.13
C GLY A 17 7.62 -13.08 8.76
N ALA A 18 7.87 -12.07 7.93
CA ALA A 18 6.85 -11.16 7.44
C ALA A 18 6.97 -10.90 5.93
N LEU A 19 5.82 -10.68 5.30
CA LEU A 19 5.69 -10.29 3.92
C LEU A 19 5.62 -8.77 3.83
N TRP A 20 6.64 -8.18 3.23
CA TRP A 20 6.71 -6.77 2.92
C TRP A 20 6.21 -6.52 1.50
N ILE A 21 5.18 -5.68 1.38
CA ILE A 21 4.62 -5.25 0.10
C ILE A 21 4.77 -3.73 0.02
N GLY A 22 5.41 -3.25 -1.03
CA GLY A 22 5.53 -1.82 -1.29
C GLY A 22 5.13 -1.47 -2.71
N ALA A 23 4.36 -0.40 -2.86
CA ALA A 23 3.95 0.13 -4.14
C ALA A 23 4.50 1.55 -4.30
N TRP A 24 5.08 1.83 -5.45
CA TRP A 24 5.44 3.17 -5.88
C TRP A 24 4.53 3.59 -7.03
N ASP A 25 4.10 4.83 -7.03
CA ASP A 25 3.46 5.46 -8.17
C ASP A 25 3.99 6.88 -8.38
N ALA A 26 3.91 7.36 -9.63
CA ALA A 26 4.35 8.69 -10.03
C ALA A 26 3.40 9.83 -9.60
N ASP A 27 2.36 9.53 -8.83
CA ASP A 27 1.47 10.55 -8.30
C ASP A 27 2.00 11.00 -6.92
N PRO A 28 2.44 12.26 -6.78
CA PRO A 28 3.01 12.77 -5.54
C PRO A 28 1.95 12.98 -4.44
N GLU A 29 0.66 12.85 -4.75
CA GLU A 29 -0.40 13.05 -3.77
C GLU A 29 -0.24 12.04 -2.62
N PRO A 30 -0.15 12.48 -1.36
CA PRO A 30 -0.04 11.60 -0.21
C PRO A 30 -1.22 10.60 -0.19
N PRO A 31 -1.00 9.33 0.19
CA PRO A 31 -2.12 8.42 0.38
C PRO A 31 -3.05 9.04 1.42
N GLY A 32 -4.34 9.13 1.10
CA GLY A 32 -5.34 9.61 2.04
C GLY A 32 -5.23 8.84 3.37
N PRO A 33 -5.58 9.47 4.51
CA PRO A 33 -5.58 8.78 5.79
C PRO A 33 -6.37 7.47 5.66
N PRO A 34 -6.05 6.42 6.44
CA PRO A 34 -6.82 5.18 6.48
C PRO A 34 -8.21 5.47 7.03
N GLY A 35 -9.05 6.03 6.17
CA GLY A 35 -10.41 6.42 6.48
C GLY A 35 -11.25 5.19 6.72
N SER A 36 -12.28 5.36 7.54
CA SER A 36 -13.33 4.38 7.70
C SER A 36 -13.75 3.85 6.33
N PRO A 37 -13.92 2.52 6.17
CA PRO A 37 -14.39 1.97 4.91
C PRO A 37 -15.61 2.76 4.46
N GLY A 38 -15.59 3.25 3.21
CA GLY A 38 -16.75 3.89 2.62
C GLY A 38 -17.98 2.98 2.72
N GLY A 39 -19.17 3.56 2.53
CA GLY A 39 -20.43 2.83 2.60
C GLY A 39 -20.44 1.55 1.74
N PRO A 40 -21.41 0.64 1.92
CA PRO A 40 -21.38 -0.72 1.37
C PRO A 40 -21.21 -0.81 -0.17
N HIS A 41 -21.47 0.28 -0.90
CA HIS A 41 -21.37 0.37 -2.36
C HIS A 41 -20.16 1.19 -2.83
N ALA A 42 -19.28 1.63 -1.93
CA ALA A 42 -18.10 2.40 -2.30
C ALA A 42 -17.12 1.51 -3.08
N GLU A 43 -16.82 1.86 -4.32
CA GLU A 43 -15.85 1.13 -5.16
C GLU A 43 -14.39 1.50 -4.85
N ALA A 44 -14.17 2.54 -4.04
CA ALA A 44 -12.87 3.05 -3.61
C ALA A 44 -12.74 3.05 -2.08
N GLY A 45 -11.51 3.08 -1.56
CA GLY A 45 -11.22 3.25 -0.13
C GLY A 45 -11.15 1.97 0.72
N ARG A 46 -11.43 0.79 0.17
CA ARG A 46 -11.27 -0.49 0.90
C ARG A 46 -9.84 -1.03 0.93
N GLY A 47 -9.00 -0.67 -0.04
CA GLY A 47 -7.63 -1.20 -0.14
C GLY A 47 -6.81 -0.91 1.12
N LEU A 48 -6.84 0.34 1.58
CA LEU A 48 -6.12 0.74 2.79
C LEU A 48 -6.77 0.18 4.08
N ALA A 49 -8.09 -0.02 4.08
CA ALA A 49 -8.80 -0.68 5.19
C ALA A 49 -8.42 -2.16 5.33
N LEU A 50 -8.25 -2.89 4.22
CA LEU A 50 -7.75 -4.27 4.22
C LEU A 50 -6.29 -4.34 4.68
N VAL A 51 -5.46 -3.41 4.21
CA VAL A 51 -4.08 -3.26 4.70
C VAL A 51 -4.10 -3.01 6.21
N ARG A 52 -4.94 -2.10 6.72
CA ARG A 52 -5.05 -1.85 8.17
C ARG A 52 -5.51 -3.08 8.97
N ALA A 53 -6.46 -3.86 8.44
CA ALA A 53 -7.00 -5.01 9.14
C ALA A 53 -6.00 -6.15 9.31
N ARG A 54 -4.96 -6.22 8.45
CA ARG A 54 -4.04 -7.37 8.42
C ARG A 54 -2.56 -7.00 8.53
N ALA A 55 -2.19 -5.76 8.27
CA ALA A 55 -0.82 -5.30 8.38
C ALA A 55 -0.54 -4.82 9.81
N ASN A 56 0.51 -5.37 10.42
CA ASN A 56 0.99 -4.91 11.71
C ASN A 56 1.60 -3.52 11.62
N THR A 57 2.12 -3.17 10.44
CA THR A 57 2.76 -1.88 10.18
C THR A 57 2.50 -1.46 8.74
N TRP A 58 2.24 -0.18 8.54
CA TRP A 58 2.14 0.43 7.23
C TRP A 58 2.73 1.84 7.28
N GLY A 59 3.19 2.34 6.14
CA GLY A 59 3.76 3.67 6.04
C GLY A 59 3.82 4.16 4.60
N TRP A 60 4.20 5.42 4.45
CA TRP A 60 4.44 6.01 3.15
C TRP A 60 5.53 7.09 3.24
N GLN A 61 6.18 7.35 2.11
CA GLN A 61 7.16 8.44 1.99
C GLN A 61 7.21 8.97 0.55
N PRO A 62 7.60 10.24 0.35
CA PRO A 62 7.99 10.73 -0.97
C PRO A 62 9.16 9.91 -1.53
N SER A 63 9.12 9.56 -2.81
CA SER A 63 10.17 8.80 -3.45
C SER A 63 10.28 9.13 -4.93
N SER A 64 11.51 9.31 -5.42
CA SER A 64 11.78 9.50 -6.84
C SER A 64 12.25 8.18 -7.47
N ARG A 65 11.56 7.69 -8.49
CA ARG A 65 11.95 6.53 -9.30
C ARG A 65 11.73 6.82 -10.77
N PHE A 66 12.54 6.18 -11.63
CA PHE A 66 12.47 6.35 -13.09
C PHE A 66 12.55 7.83 -13.54
N GLY A 67 13.28 8.68 -12.80
CA GLY A 67 13.37 10.11 -13.07
C GLY A 67 12.10 10.91 -12.77
N GLN A 68 11.11 10.31 -12.10
CA GLN A 68 9.85 10.95 -11.72
C GLN A 68 9.69 10.99 -10.20
N SER A 69 9.18 12.11 -9.69
CA SER A 69 8.75 12.22 -8.29
C SER A 69 7.42 11.50 -8.10
N GLY A 70 7.26 10.85 -6.95
CA GLY A 70 6.05 10.10 -6.64
C GLY A 70 5.99 9.74 -5.16
N LYS A 71 5.11 8.80 -4.82
CA LYS A 71 5.00 8.25 -3.47
C LYS A 71 5.39 6.78 -3.45
N TYR A 72 5.97 6.36 -2.34
CA TYR A 72 6.15 4.95 -2.03
C TYR A 72 5.33 4.62 -0.78
N VAL A 73 4.38 3.70 -0.91
CA VAL A 73 3.58 3.16 0.19
C VAL A 73 4.04 1.74 0.47
N TRP A 74 4.03 1.32 1.73
CA TRP A 74 4.33 -0.05 2.09
C TRP A 74 3.47 -0.54 3.24
N CYS A 75 3.33 -1.86 3.31
CA CYS A 75 2.78 -2.56 4.44
C CYS A 75 3.56 -3.84 4.72
N GLU A 76 3.52 -4.25 5.99
CA GLU A 76 4.08 -5.48 6.48
C GLU A 76 2.96 -6.39 6.97
N LEU A 77 2.84 -7.56 6.35
CA LEU A 77 1.90 -8.59 6.72
C LEU A 77 2.65 -9.68 7.51
N PRO A 78 2.30 -9.94 8.77
CA PRO A 78 2.92 -11.02 9.52
C PRO A 78 2.60 -12.35 8.83
N CYS A 79 3.58 -13.24 8.81
CA CYS A 79 3.34 -14.62 8.48
C CYS A 79 2.95 -15.39 9.73
N ASP A 80 1.65 -15.48 10.01
CA ASP A 80 1.15 -16.53 10.87
C ASP A 80 1.12 -17.84 10.07
N LEU A 81 2.27 -18.50 9.98
CA LEU A 81 2.35 -19.92 9.60
C LEU A 81 1.72 -20.85 10.67
N ALA A 82 1.15 -20.29 11.75
CA ALA A 82 0.49 -21.02 12.84
C ALA A 82 -1.02 -21.20 12.66
N ALA A 83 -1.62 -20.76 11.54
CA ALA A 83 -3.02 -21.06 11.21
C ALA A 83 -3.09 -21.99 9.99
N ALA A 84 -2.66 -23.24 10.17
CA ALA A 84 -2.94 -24.36 9.28
C ALA A 84 -3.38 -25.57 10.11
#